data_AF-A0A1F9LNM6-F1
#
_entry.id   AF-A0A1F9LNM6-F1
#
_cell.length_a   1.000
_cell.length_b   1.000
_cell.length_c   1.000
_cell.angle_alpha   90.00
_cell.angle_beta   90.00
_cell.angle_gamma   90.00
#
_symmetry.space_group_name_H-M   'P 1'
#
loop_
_entity.id
_entity.type
_entity.pdbx_description
1 polymer ?
#
loop_
_entity_poly.entity_id
_entity_poly.type
_entity_poly.pdbx_seq_one_letter_code
_entity_poly.pdbx_strand_id
1 'polypeptide(L)'
;MFIKNYSEFVCFLPRFMNPSPDVENPGSKIWSASFRLDQEIRHIFPYINASLDDALYYERPEHVRFTFNGYRCFLYPDLVAAHFFESKAAAKDFIADFIDFLNGVEGQKKNIRPNYDRIKPIPIIDILKILPKTNCRECGYLTCMAFAAAIMKGKAATDECPGLALPISENAVYPVFDDTGNLVNSVSLQINTSRLKNQIQEQHEQILKLEAALRTDQQNETAMDSSRPSEKTDFGLTNREIEVLKLIAEGYTNNEISGMLFISPHTVKSHMIHIFNKLGVNDRTQAAVLATQNEII
;
A
#
# COMPACT_ATOMS: atom_id res chain seq x y z
N MET A 1 -35.82 15.22 -4.13
CA MET A 1 -35.91 14.70 -2.76
C MET A 1 -34.63 15.11 -2.05
N PHE A 2 -34.69 16.07 -1.12
CA PHE A 2 -33.49 16.61 -0.46
C PHE A 2 -33.03 15.73 0.70
N ILE A 3 -31.73 15.47 0.79
CA ILE A 3 -31.11 14.72 1.89
C ILE A 3 -31.10 15.62 3.13
N LYS A 4 -31.67 15.13 4.24
CA LYS A 4 -31.77 15.88 5.51
C LYS A 4 -31.10 15.18 6.69
N ASN A 5 -30.94 13.86 6.64
CA ASN A 5 -30.40 13.05 7.72
C ASN A 5 -29.40 12.02 7.17
N TYR A 6 -28.33 11.77 7.91
CA TYR A 6 -27.27 10.84 7.58
C TYR A 6 -26.50 10.42 8.84
N SER A 7 -25.87 9.24 8.81
CA SER A 7 -25.04 8.71 9.90
C SER A 7 -23.56 8.79 9.53
N GLU A 8 -22.80 9.61 10.25
CA GLU A 8 -21.36 9.83 10.02
C GLU A 8 -20.49 8.77 10.69
N PHE A 9 -19.52 8.24 9.94
CA PHE A 9 -18.46 7.37 10.41
C PHE A 9 -17.11 7.91 9.92
N VAL A 10 -16.46 8.73 10.76
CA VAL A 10 -15.10 9.19 10.53
C VAL A 10 -14.14 8.26 11.26
N CYS A 11 -13.43 7.45 10.49
CA CYS A 11 -12.55 6.41 11.02
C CYS A 11 -11.10 6.66 10.60
N PHE A 12 -10.19 6.32 11.51
CA PHE A 12 -8.76 6.24 11.21
C PHE A 12 -8.49 4.93 10.47
N LEU A 13 -7.95 4.99 9.25
CA LEU A 13 -7.52 3.79 8.53
C LEU A 13 -6.05 3.51 8.84
N PRO A 14 -5.70 2.40 9.52
CA PRO A 14 -4.32 1.94 9.51
C PRO A 14 -3.93 1.54 8.08
N ARG A 15 -2.68 1.85 7.72
CA ARG A 15 -2.04 1.81 6.37
C ARG A 15 -2.26 0.54 5.51
N PHE A 16 -2.87 -0.52 6.05
CA PHE A 16 -2.95 -1.87 5.46
C PHE A 16 -4.18 -2.15 4.56
N MET A 17 -5.07 -1.19 4.32
CA MET A 17 -6.24 -1.38 3.44
C MET A 17 -6.33 -0.38 2.27
N ASN A 18 -5.19 0.07 1.74
CA ASN A 18 -5.13 1.02 0.61
C ASN A 18 -4.52 0.35 -0.64
N PRO A 19 -5.25 0.18 -1.76
CA PRO A 19 -4.71 -0.44 -2.98
C PRO A 19 -4.20 0.62 -3.98
N SER A 20 -3.31 1.52 -3.56
CA SER A 20 -2.62 2.44 -4.49
C SER A 20 -1.17 2.64 -4.02
N PRO A 21 -0.14 2.47 -4.89
CA PRO A 21 1.26 2.42 -4.44
C PRO A 21 1.94 3.78 -4.20
N ASP A 22 1.39 4.89 -4.65
CA ASP A 22 2.21 6.11 -4.83
C ASP A 22 1.85 7.26 -3.89
N VAL A 23 2.12 7.15 -2.58
CA VAL A 23 2.49 8.31 -1.72
C VAL A 23 3.26 7.79 -0.50
N GLU A 24 4.59 7.79 -0.55
CA GLU A 24 5.42 7.59 0.64
C GLU A 24 5.62 8.91 1.39
N ASN A 25 4.90 9.10 2.49
CA ASN A 25 5.29 10.07 3.52
C ASN A 25 5.20 9.42 4.91
N PRO A 26 6.33 9.03 5.53
CA PRO A 26 6.34 8.32 6.81
C PRO A 26 6.02 9.29 7.97
N GLY A 27 4.73 9.50 8.24
CA GLY A 27 4.27 10.25 9.42
C GLY A 27 2.85 10.81 9.38
N SER A 28 2.16 10.82 8.22
CA SER A 28 0.83 11.43 8.11
C SER A 28 -0.27 10.51 8.66
N LYS A 29 -1.06 11.03 9.61
CA LYS A 29 -2.30 10.41 10.08
C LYS A 29 -3.38 10.64 9.01
N ILE A 30 -3.64 9.63 8.19
CA ILE A 30 -4.63 9.71 7.11
C ILE A 30 -6.02 9.40 7.68
N TRP A 31 -6.95 10.35 7.56
CA TRP A 31 -8.34 10.17 7.95
C TRP A 31 -9.20 9.78 6.74
N SER A 32 -10.25 8.99 6.98
CA SER A 32 -11.28 8.68 5.97
C SER A 32 -12.65 9.10 6.49
N ALA A 33 -13.44 9.68 5.61
CA ALA A 33 -14.82 10.03 5.87
C ALA A 33 -15.72 9.02 5.17
N SER A 34 -16.60 8.38 5.92
CA SER A 34 -17.66 7.57 5.35
C SER A 34 -18.97 7.94 6.03
N PHE A 35 -20.06 8.06 5.29
CA PHE A 35 -21.36 8.34 5.89
C PHE A 35 -22.46 7.64 5.10
N ARG A 36 -23.43 7.12 5.85
CA ARG A 36 -24.61 6.51 5.27
C ARG A 36 -25.74 7.50 5.17
N LEU A 37 -26.39 7.51 4.03
CA LEU A 37 -27.56 8.32 3.75
C LEU A 37 -28.80 7.55 4.20
N ASP A 38 -29.76 8.25 4.81
CA ASP A 38 -31.01 7.62 5.26
C ASP A 38 -31.95 7.24 4.09
N GLN A 39 -31.60 7.64 2.87
CA GLN A 39 -32.35 7.36 1.65
C GLN A 39 -31.42 6.92 0.53
N GLU A 40 -31.92 6.01 -0.31
CA GLU A 40 -31.20 5.59 -1.51
C GLU A 40 -31.21 6.72 -2.55
N ILE A 41 -30.04 6.99 -3.15
CA ILE A 41 -29.84 8.08 -4.11
C ILE A 41 -29.44 7.58 -5.49
N ARG A 42 -29.61 6.29 -5.83
CA ARG A 42 -29.25 5.73 -7.15
C ARG A 42 -29.80 6.56 -8.32
N HIS A 43 -30.96 7.20 -8.16
CA HIS A 43 -31.61 8.02 -9.19
C HIS A 43 -30.83 9.29 -9.58
N ILE A 44 -29.81 9.71 -8.82
CA ILE A 44 -28.96 10.88 -9.15
C ILE A 44 -27.66 10.49 -9.85
N PHE A 45 -27.28 9.21 -9.84
CA PHE A 45 -25.99 8.76 -10.41
C PHE A 45 -25.79 9.17 -11.86
N PRO A 46 -26.79 9.03 -12.76
CA PRO A 46 -26.63 9.46 -14.15
C PRO A 46 -26.44 10.97 -14.30
N TYR A 47 -26.93 11.77 -13.35
CA TYR A 47 -26.81 13.21 -13.36
C TYR A 47 -25.43 13.63 -12.88
N ILE A 48 -24.92 13.01 -11.81
CA ILE A 48 -23.53 13.21 -11.36
C ILE A 48 -22.54 12.82 -12.47
N ASN A 49 -22.78 11.68 -13.13
CA ASN A 49 -21.98 11.19 -14.26
C ASN A 49 -22.03 12.09 -15.51
N ALA A 50 -22.99 13.02 -15.57
CA ALA A 50 -23.09 14.03 -16.63
C ALA A 50 -22.57 15.40 -16.21
N SER A 51 -22.54 15.70 -14.91
CA SER A 51 -22.17 17.01 -14.37
C SER A 51 -20.68 17.15 -14.04
N LEU A 52 -19.96 16.03 -13.94
CA LEU A 52 -18.54 16.00 -13.58
C LEU A 52 -17.75 15.31 -14.69
N ASP A 53 -16.69 15.97 -15.18
CA ASP A 53 -15.88 15.48 -16.30
C ASP A 53 -15.12 14.19 -15.97
N ASP A 54 -14.78 13.97 -14.69
CA ASP A 54 -14.01 12.80 -14.23
C ASP A 54 -14.89 11.69 -13.60
N ALA A 55 -16.22 11.88 -13.62
CA ALA A 55 -17.13 10.91 -13.04
C ALA A 55 -17.20 9.63 -13.87
N LEU A 56 -17.05 8.50 -13.19
CA LEU A 56 -17.15 7.17 -13.74
C LEU A 56 -18.25 6.39 -13.02
N TYR A 57 -19.30 6.02 -13.74
CA TYR A 57 -20.39 5.21 -13.21
C TYR A 57 -20.15 3.72 -13.45
N TYR A 58 -19.99 2.93 -12.39
CA TYR A 58 -19.75 1.48 -12.46
C TYR A 58 -21.03 0.66 -12.30
N GLU A 59 -21.13 -0.47 -13.01
CA GLU A 59 -22.27 -1.40 -12.87
C GLU A 59 -22.15 -2.31 -11.64
N ARG A 60 -20.94 -2.77 -11.28
CA ARG A 60 -20.73 -3.76 -10.20
C ARG A 60 -19.42 -3.56 -9.42
N PRO A 61 -19.49 -3.34 -8.08
CA PRO A 61 -20.70 -2.89 -7.37
C PRO A 61 -21.19 -1.57 -7.98
N GLU A 62 -22.49 -1.31 -7.95
CA GLU A 62 -23.04 -0.09 -8.54
C GLU A 62 -22.61 1.13 -7.73
N HIS A 63 -21.81 2.01 -8.33
CA HIS A 63 -21.32 3.22 -7.67
C HIS A 63 -20.83 4.24 -8.70
N VAL A 64 -20.75 5.51 -8.30
CA VAL A 64 -20.09 6.56 -9.08
C VAL A 64 -18.79 6.93 -8.38
N ARG A 65 -17.69 6.98 -9.13
CA ARG A 65 -16.37 7.43 -8.68
C ARG A 65 -16.04 8.76 -9.34
N PHE A 66 -15.69 9.78 -8.56
CA PHE A 66 -15.33 11.10 -9.06
C PHE A 66 -14.44 11.84 -8.05
N THR A 67 -13.94 13.02 -8.42
CA THR A 67 -13.18 13.89 -7.53
C THR A 67 -14.04 15.06 -7.07
N PHE A 68 -14.03 15.36 -5.77
CA PHE A 68 -14.74 16.49 -5.18
C PHE A 68 -13.84 17.21 -4.18
N ASN A 69 -13.64 18.52 -4.35
CA ASN A 69 -12.72 19.34 -3.55
C ASN A 69 -11.31 18.73 -3.41
N GLY A 70 -10.82 18.08 -4.48
CA GLY A 70 -9.50 17.41 -4.49
C GLY A 70 -9.49 16.00 -3.86
N TYR A 71 -10.60 15.53 -3.30
CA TYR A 71 -10.71 14.20 -2.71
C TYR A 71 -11.38 13.21 -3.65
N ARG A 72 -10.82 11.99 -3.71
CA ARG A 72 -11.42 10.89 -4.47
C ARG A 72 -12.60 10.32 -3.68
N CYS A 73 -13.76 10.35 -4.32
CA CYS A 73 -15.04 10.00 -3.72
C CYS A 73 -15.64 8.76 -4.39
N PHE A 74 -16.28 7.93 -3.57
CA PHE A 74 -17.04 6.76 -3.99
C PHE A 74 -18.47 6.92 -3.47
N LEU A 75 -19.41 6.94 -4.40
CA LEU A 75 -20.82 7.13 -4.14
C LEU A 75 -21.59 5.85 -4.45
N TYR A 76 -21.95 5.13 -3.41
CA TYR A 76 -22.85 3.97 -3.45
C TYR A 76 -24.30 4.41 -3.18
N PRO A 77 -25.30 3.54 -3.43
CA PRO A 77 -26.70 3.94 -3.37
C PRO A 77 -27.12 4.57 -2.04
N ASP A 78 -26.51 4.15 -0.92
CA ASP A 78 -26.79 4.62 0.44
C ASP A 78 -25.53 5.00 1.23
N LEU A 79 -24.34 4.97 0.61
CA LEU A 79 -23.06 5.17 1.29
C LEU A 79 -22.15 6.07 0.47
N VAL A 80 -21.56 7.06 1.14
CA VAL A 80 -20.47 7.86 0.59
C VAL A 80 -19.18 7.49 1.29
N ALA A 81 -18.10 7.37 0.54
CA ALA A 81 -16.75 7.19 1.07
C ALA A 81 -15.76 8.14 0.38
N ALA A 82 -14.93 8.79 1.18
CA ALA A 82 -13.81 9.61 0.73
C ALA A 82 -12.60 9.37 1.65
N HIS A 83 -11.40 9.50 1.08
CA HIS A 83 -10.15 9.18 1.77
C HIS A 83 -9.18 10.36 1.70
N PHE A 84 -8.13 10.28 2.53
CA PHE A 84 -7.01 11.23 2.55
C PHE A 84 -7.27 12.60 3.18
N PHE A 85 -8.07 12.65 4.25
CA PHE A 85 -8.22 13.88 5.02
C PHE A 85 -7.05 14.09 5.99
N GLU A 86 -6.59 15.33 6.10
CA GLU A 86 -5.51 15.74 7.03
C GLU A 86 -5.97 15.73 8.49
N SER A 87 -7.27 15.92 8.73
CA SER A 87 -7.84 15.97 10.07
C SER A 87 -9.30 15.47 10.10
N LYS A 88 -9.75 15.13 11.31
CA LYS A 88 -11.15 14.81 11.58
C LYS A 88 -12.09 15.99 11.32
N ALA A 89 -11.63 17.23 11.52
CA ALA A 89 -12.42 18.44 11.25
C ALA A 89 -12.64 18.60 9.75
N ALA A 90 -11.57 18.51 8.95
CA ALA A 90 -11.66 18.56 7.49
C ALA A 90 -12.58 17.46 6.92
N ALA A 91 -12.53 16.26 7.50
CA ALA A 91 -13.43 15.17 7.13
C ALA A 91 -14.91 15.50 7.41
N LYS A 92 -15.22 16.29 8.46
CA LYS A 92 -16.60 16.71 8.77
C LYS A 92 -17.07 17.86 7.87
N ASP A 93 -16.22 18.85 7.65
CA ASP A 93 -16.53 19.97 6.76
C ASP A 93 -16.83 19.46 5.34
N PHE A 94 -16.03 18.49 4.87
CA PHE A 94 -16.28 17.78 3.62
C PHE A 94 -17.67 17.13 3.56
N ILE A 95 -18.14 16.51 4.65
CA ILE A 95 -19.46 15.85 4.65
C ILE A 95 -20.56 16.89 4.43
N ALA A 96 -20.49 18.04 5.11
CA ALA A 96 -21.45 19.12 4.94
C ALA A 96 -21.47 19.63 3.48
N ASP A 97 -20.29 19.94 2.92
CA ASP A 97 -20.14 20.39 1.53
C ASP A 97 -20.66 19.35 0.54
N PHE A 98 -20.41 18.06 0.79
CA PHE A 98 -20.84 16.98 -0.08
C PHE A 98 -22.36 16.81 -0.07
N ILE A 99 -23.01 16.97 1.09
CA ILE A 99 -24.48 16.94 1.18
C ILE A 99 -25.09 18.10 0.38
N ASP A 100 -24.53 19.30 0.49
CA ASP A 100 -24.97 20.46 -0.28
C ASP A 100 -24.79 20.23 -1.79
N PHE A 101 -23.67 19.63 -2.19
CA PHE A 101 -23.45 19.21 -3.58
C PHE A 101 -24.52 18.22 -4.07
N LEU A 102 -24.80 17.15 -3.33
CA LEU A 102 -25.82 16.16 -3.72
C LEU A 102 -27.22 16.81 -3.84
N ASN A 103 -27.56 17.68 -2.90
CA ASN A 103 -28.81 18.44 -2.92
C ASN A 103 -28.87 19.43 -4.10
N GLY A 104 -27.74 20.04 -4.47
CA GLY A 104 -27.61 20.89 -5.65
C GLY A 104 -27.87 20.13 -6.95
N VAL A 105 -27.25 18.95 -7.11
CA VAL A 105 -27.50 18.07 -8.28
C VAL A 105 -28.96 17.65 -8.36
N GLU A 106 -29.57 17.28 -7.23
CA GLU A 106 -31.00 16.93 -7.16
C GLU A 106 -31.90 18.11 -7.58
N GLY A 107 -31.58 19.33 -7.13
CA GLY A 107 -32.32 20.54 -7.49
C GLY A 107 -32.20 20.92 -8.98
N GLN A 108 -31.06 20.63 -9.59
CA GLN A 108 -30.77 20.95 -11.00
C GLN A 108 -31.06 19.81 -11.97
N LYS A 109 -31.57 18.67 -11.49
CA LYS A 109 -31.84 17.46 -12.28
C LYS A 109 -32.65 17.69 -13.55
N LYS A 110 -33.55 18.69 -13.58
CA LYS A 110 -34.34 19.05 -14.77
C LYS A 110 -33.53 19.73 -15.88
N ASN A 111 -32.39 20.33 -15.53
CA ASN A 111 -31.52 21.08 -16.44
C ASN A 111 -30.29 20.26 -16.89
N ILE A 112 -30.04 19.12 -16.27
CA ILE A 112 -28.92 18.23 -16.58
C ILE A 112 -29.45 17.08 -17.45
N ARG A 113 -28.83 16.88 -18.62
CA ARG A 113 -29.08 15.69 -19.44
C ARG A 113 -28.35 14.50 -18.81
N PRO A 114 -29.04 13.45 -18.34
CA PRO A 114 -28.40 12.34 -17.64
C PRO A 114 -27.51 11.50 -18.56
N ASN A 115 -26.37 11.04 -18.02
CA ASN A 115 -25.45 10.10 -18.65
C ASN A 115 -25.56 8.72 -17.97
N TYR A 116 -26.15 7.75 -18.65
CA TYR A 116 -26.38 6.39 -18.16
C TYR A 116 -25.25 5.41 -18.53
N ASP A 117 -24.18 5.87 -19.17
CA ASP A 117 -23.08 5.01 -19.56
C ASP A 117 -22.42 4.43 -18.32
N ARG A 118 -22.33 3.09 -18.30
CA ARG A 118 -21.80 2.34 -17.17
C ARG A 118 -20.56 1.56 -17.58
N ILE A 119 -19.52 1.69 -16.76
CA ILE A 119 -18.32 0.86 -16.81
C ILE A 119 -18.69 -0.52 -16.28
N LYS A 120 -18.60 -1.50 -17.16
CA LYS A 120 -18.74 -2.91 -16.82
C LYS A 120 -17.38 -3.43 -16.38
N PRO A 121 -17.28 -4.13 -15.24
CA PRO A 121 -16.05 -4.85 -14.92
C PRO A 121 -15.76 -5.82 -16.06
N ILE A 122 -14.48 -5.94 -16.42
CA ILE A 122 -14.05 -6.88 -17.44
C ILE A 122 -14.47 -8.28 -16.96
N PRO A 123 -15.29 -9.01 -17.74
CA PRO A 123 -15.72 -10.35 -17.35
C PRO A 123 -14.50 -11.24 -17.08
N ILE A 124 -14.53 -12.04 -16.00
CA ILE A 124 -13.43 -12.97 -15.67
C ILE A 124 -13.08 -13.85 -16.87
N ILE A 125 -14.08 -14.25 -17.66
CA ILE A 125 -13.89 -15.05 -18.86
C ILE A 125 -13.03 -14.36 -19.91
N ASP A 126 -13.11 -13.04 -20.03
CA ASP A 126 -12.31 -12.27 -21.00
C ASP A 126 -10.87 -12.10 -20.52
N ILE A 127 -10.65 -11.96 -19.21
CA ILE A 127 -9.31 -12.04 -18.61
C ILE A 127 -8.74 -13.45 -18.80
N LEU A 128 -9.53 -14.49 -18.55
CA LEU A 128 -9.10 -15.88 -18.71
C LEU A 128 -8.73 -16.20 -20.17
N LYS A 129 -9.41 -15.60 -21.16
CA LYS A 129 -9.13 -15.84 -22.59
C LYS A 129 -7.69 -15.50 -22.97
N ILE A 130 -7.13 -14.43 -22.39
CA ILE A 130 -5.78 -13.94 -22.68
C ILE A 130 -4.69 -14.65 -21.84
N LEU A 131 -5.06 -15.35 -20.76
CA LEU A 131 -4.11 -16.10 -19.96
C LEU A 131 -3.61 -17.37 -20.70
N PRO A 132 -2.40 -17.86 -20.38
CA PRO A 132 -1.85 -19.10 -20.94
C PRO A 132 -2.65 -20.37 -20.62
N LYS A 133 -3.48 -20.33 -19.56
CA LYS A 133 -4.30 -21.46 -19.07
C LYS A 133 -3.51 -22.72 -18.71
N THR A 134 -2.23 -22.58 -18.40
CA THR A 134 -1.35 -23.69 -18.00
C THR A 134 -1.54 -24.13 -16.55
N ASN A 135 -2.13 -23.27 -15.70
CA ASN A 135 -2.23 -23.47 -14.25
C ASN A 135 -0.87 -23.77 -13.59
N CYS A 136 0.23 -23.14 -14.04
CA CYS A 136 1.59 -23.38 -13.52
C CYS A 136 1.79 -23.00 -12.04
N ARG A 137 0.94 -22.10 -11.51
CA ARG A 137 0.96 -21.59 -10.12
C ARG A 137 2.14 -20.70 -9.75
N GLU A 138 2.95 -20.31 -10.72
CA GLU A 138 4.11 -19.43 -10.49
C GLU A 138 3.71 -18.01 -10.04
N CYS A 139 2.50 -17.56 -10.39
CA CYS A 139 1.90 -16.32 -9.87
C CYS A 139 1.33 -16.46 -8.42
N GLY A 140 1.50 -17.60 -7.77
CA GLY A 140 0.98 -17.86 -6.41
C GLY A 140 -0.49 -18.28 -6.33
N TYR A 141 -1.22 -18.32 -7.46
CA TYR A 141 -2.62 -18.75 -7.50
C TYR A 141 -2.77 -20.20 -7.98
N LEU A 142 -3.71 -20.94 -7.39
CA LEU A 142 -3.94 -22.37 -7.67
C LEU A 142 -4.32 -22.68 -9.13
N THR A 143 -5.00 -21.75 -9.80
CA THR A 143 -5.45 -21.88 -11.20
C THR A 143 -5.42 -20.53 -11.90
N CYS A 144 -5.31 -20.52 -13.24
CA CYS A 144 -5.46 -19.33 -14.06
C CYS A 144 -6.84 -18.68 -13.89
N MET A 145 -7.87 -19.46 -13.55
CA MET A 145 -9.20 -18.93 -13.22
C MET A 145 -9.19 -18.16 -11.89
N ALA A 146 -8.50 -18.69 -10.87
CA ALA A 146 -8.33 -18.00 -9.58
C ALA A 146 -7.53 -16.71 -9.76
N PHE A 147 -6.47 -16.74 -10.58
CA PHE A 147 -5.70 -15.56 -10.94
C PHE A 147 -6.53 -14.52 -11.71
N ALA A 148 -7.29 -14.93 -12.74
CA ALA A 148 -8.19 -14.04 -13.48
C ALA A 148 -9.24 -13.39 -12.57
N ALA A 149 -9.78 -14.13 -11.61
CA ALA A 149 -10.70 -13.60 -10.61
C ALA A 149 -10.02 -12.61 -9.65
N ALA A 150 -8.73 -12.80 -9.35
CA ALA A 150 -7.94 -11.87 -8.55
C ALA A 150 -7.65 -10.57 -9.31
N ILE A 151 -7.31 -10.65 -10.61
CA ILE A 151 -7.16 -9.47 -11.48
C ILE A 151 -8.45 -8.67 -11.54
N MET A 152 -9.59 -9.33 -11.80
CA MET A 152 -10.90 -8.65 -11.83
C MET A 152 -11.20 -7.91 -10.52
N LYS A 153 -10.75 -8.45 -9.38
CA LYS A 153 -10.96 -7.86 -8.04
C LYS A 153 -9.87 -6.84 -7.66
N GLY A 154 -8.92 -6.54 -8.55
CA GLY A 154 -7.79 -5.64 -8.26
C GLY A 154 -6.83 -6.18 -7.19
N LYS A 155 -6.81 -7.49 -6.97
CA LYS A 155 -5.92 -8.16 -6.00
C LYS A 155 -4.63 -8.72 -6.62
N ALA A 156 -4.55 -8.67 -7.96
CA ALA A 156 -3.39 -9.10 -8.73
C ALA A 156 -3.31 -8.21 -9.98
N ALA A 157 -2.10 -7.91 -10.42
CA ALA A 157 -1.82 -7.23 -11.68
C ALA A 157 -1.52 -8.24 -12.80
N THR A 158 -1.66 -7.81 -14.06
CA THR A 158 -1.48 -8.69 -15.23
C THR A 158 -0.03 -9.15 -15.42
N ASP A 159 0.93 -8.33 -15.04
CA ASP A 159 2.37 -8.61 -15.09
C ASP A 159 2.84 -9.65 -14.06
N GLU A 160 2.03 -9.96 -13.05
CA GLU A 160 2.30 -11.05 -12.10
C GLU A 160 2.21 -12.45 -12.74
N CYS A 161 1.67 -12.58 -13.96
CA CYS A 161 1.65 -13.85 -14.67
C CYS A 161 2.90 -14.00 -15.56
N PRO A 162 3.84 -14.91 -15.24
CA PRO A 162 5.09 -15.05 -15.99
C PRO A 162 4.87 -15.55 -17.43
N GLY A 163 3.77 -16.24 -17.68
CA GLY A 163 3.40 -16.70 -19.02
C GLY A 163 2.53 -15.71 -19.81
N LEU A 164 2.05 -14.63 -19.19
CA LEU A 164 1.28 -13.61 -19.89
C LEU A 164 2.25 -12.65 -20.56
N ALA A 165 2.24 -12.63 -21.89
CA ALA A 165 3.05 -11.67 -22.64
C ALA A 165 2.62 -10.25 -22.25
N LEU A 166 3.60 -9.42 -21.87
CA LEU A 166 3.36 -8.00 -21.69
C LEU A 166 2.80 -7.40 -22.98
N PRO A 167 1.88 -6.43 -22.90
CA PRO A 167 1.35 -5.78 -24.10
C PRO A 167 2.51 -5.17 -24.90
N ILE A 168 2.57 -5.52 -26.19
CA ILE A 168 3.61 -5.08 -27.14
C ILE A 168 3.57 -3.54 -27.33
N SER A 169 2.41 -2.92 -27.10
CA SER A 169 2.23 -1.47 -27.10
C SER A 169 1.13 -1.06 -26.13
N GLU A 170 1.35 0.02 -25.38
CA GLU A 170 0.29 0.73 -24.65
C GLU A 170 -0.27 1.81 -25.59
N ASN A 171 -1.57 1.78 -25.89
CA ASN A 171 -2.18 2.81 -26.73
C ASN A 171 -2.64 3.97 -25.86
N ALA A 172 -2.12 5.18 -26.08
CA ALA A 172 -2.72 6.37 -25.52
C ALA A 172 -3.77 6.92 -26.49
N VAL A 173 -4.98 7.13 -25.99
CA VAL A 173 -6.10 7.69 -26.76
C VAL A 173 -6.26 9.15 -26.36
N TYR A 174 -6.09 10.05 -27.33
CA TYR A 174 -6.21 11.49 -27.14
C TYR A 174 -7.50 12.00 -27.80
N PRO A 175 -8.41 12.63 -27.05
CA PRO A 175 -9.59 13.29 -27.64
C PRO A 175 -9.16 14.53 -28.44
N VAL A 176 -9.79 14.74 -29.59
CA VAL A 176 -9.62 15.92 -30.44
C VAL A 176 -10.92 16.73 -30.37
N PHE A 177 -10.80 17.96 -29.89
CA PHE A 177 -11.90 18.91 -29.80
C PHE A 177 -11.83 19.94 -30.93
N ASP A 178 -12.97 20.45 -31.35
CA ASP A 178 -13.03 21.63 -32.24
C ASP A 178 -12.86 22.94 -31.44
N ASP A 179 -12.81 24.07 -32.14
CA ASP A 179 -12.64 25.41 -31.56
C ASP A 179 -13.81 25.83 -30.64
N THR A 180 -14.92 25.07 -30.67
CA THR A 180 -16.09 25.27 -29.81
C THR A 180 -16.12 24.31 -28.62
N GLY A 181 -15.12 23.44 -28.48
CA GLY A 181 -14.99 22.48 -27.39
C GLY A 181 -15.76 21.17 -27.60
N ASN A 182 -16.32 20.92 -28.78
CA ASN A 182 -17.01 19.65 -29.05
C ASN A 182 -16.01 18.57 -29.47
N LEU A 183 -16.16 17.36 -28.91
CA LEU A 183 -15.35 16.20 -29.30
C LEU A 183 -15.67 15.82 -30.75
N VAL A 184 -14.70 15.99 -31.65
CA VAL A 184 -14.83 15.68 -33.07
C VAL A 184 -14.17 14.36 -33.45
N ASN A 185 -13.10 13.94 -32.75
CA ASN A 185 -12.42 12.68 -33.04
C ASN A 185 -11.59 12.19 -31.83
N SER A 186 -11.02 10.99 -31.94
CA SER A 186 -10.00 10.49 -31.01
C SER A 186 -8.80 9.93 -31.79
N VAL A 187 -7.60 10.31 -31.39
CA VAL A 187 -6.34 9.82 -31.97
C VAL A 187 -5.73 8.79 -31.03
N SER A 188 -5.55 7.56 -31.51
CA SER A 188 -4.84 6.52 -30.77
C SER A 188 -3.37 6.50 -31.21
N LEU A 189 -2.46 6.76 -30.27
CA LEU A 189 -1.01 6.69 -30.50
C LEU A 189 -0.46 5.44 -29.82
N GLN A 190 0.27 4.63 -30.58
CA GLN A 190 1.04 3.51 -30.03
C GLN A 190 2.24 4.07 -29.24
N ILE A 191 2.24 3.88 -27.92
CA ILE A 191 3.39 4.22 -27.09
C ILE A 191 4.29 3.00 -27.00
N ASN A 192 5.49 3.13 -27.57
CA ASN A 192 6.56 2.15 -27.39
C ASN A 192 7.27 2.42 -26.05
N THR A 193 6.82 1.77 -24.98
CA THR A 193 7.39 1.91 -23.63
C THR A 193 8.64 1.06 -23.41
N SER A 194 9.11 0.31 -24.42
CA SER A 194 10.25 -0.62 -24.30
C SER A 194 11.52 0.06 -23.81
N ARG A 195 11.78 1.29 -24.28
CA ARG A 195 12.97 2.06 -23.87
C ARG A 195 12.94 2.45 -22.39
N LEU A 196 11.79 2.88 -21.89
CA LEU A 196 11.61 3.24 -20.48
C LEU A 196 11.67 2.01 -19.58
N LYS A 197 11.04 0.90 -20.00
CA LYS A 197 11.09 -0.39 -19.27
C LYS A 197 12.52 -0.92 -19.16
N ASN A 198 13.31 -0.86 -20.24
CA ASN A 198 14.71 -1.26 -20.21
C ASN A 198 15.54 -0.36 -19.27
N GLN A 199 15.31 0.96 -19.28
CA GLN A 199 15.99 1.87 -18.34
C GLN A 199 15.65 1.57 -16.88
N ILE A 200 14.39 1.29 -16.57
CA ILE A 200 13.95 0.90 -15.22
C ILE A 200 14.62 -0.41 -14.80
N GLN A 201 14.69 -1.39 -15.70
CA GLN A 201 15.33 -2.68 -15.41
C GLN A 201 16.84 -2.53 -15.13
N GLU A 202 17.54 -1.74 -15.95
CA GLU A 202 18.96 -1.42 -15.75
C GLU A 202 19.20 -0.69 -14.42
N GLN A 203 18.34 0.26 -14.07
CA GLN A 203 18.42 0.96 -12.79
C GLN A 203 18.16 0.02 -11.61
N HIS A 204 17.20 -0.88 -11.72
CA HIS A 204 16.90 -1.85 -10.68
C HIS A 204 18.07 -2.82 -10.45
N GLU A 205 18.74 -3.28 -11.51
CA GLU A 205 19.96 -4.08 -11.39
C GLU A 205 21.12 -3.30 -10.74
N GLN A 206 21.26 -2.01 -11.04
CA GLN A 206 22.24 -1.15 -10.38
C GLN A 206 21.95 -0.98 -8.89
N ILE A 207 20.68 -0.78 -8.51
CA ILE A 207 20.25 -0.70 -7.11
C ILE A 207 20.59 -1.98 -6.37
N LEU A 208 20.27 -3.15 -6.93
CA LEU A 208 20.61 -4.43 -6.31
C LEU A 208 22.13 -4.62 -6.13
N LYS A 209 22.94 -4.17 -7.10
CA LYS A 209 24.41 -4.20 -6.97
C LYS A 209 24.91 -3.28 -5.86
N LEU A 210 24.35 -2.07 -5.75
CA LEU A 210 24.68 -1.11 -4.70
C LEU A 210 24.28 -1.64 -3.31
N GLU A 211 23.10 -2.24 -3.19
CA GLU A 211 22.64 -2.86 -1.95
C GLU A 211 23.53 -4.03 -1.52
N ALA A 212 23.97 -4.85 -2.47
CA ALA A 212 24.90 -5.94 -2.19
C ALA A 212 26.28 -5.42 -1.73
N ALA A 213 26.78 -4.35 -2.35
CA ALA A 213 28.01 -3.68 -1.93
C ALA A 213 27.90 -3.08 -0.52
N LEU A 214 26.78 -2.39 -0.22
CA LEU A 214 26.48 -1.85 1.12
C LEU A 214 26.43 -2.94 2.19
N ARG A 215 25.85 -4.11 1.89
CA ARG A 215 25.85 -5.26 2.82
C ARG A 215 27.26 -5.81 3.04
N THR A 216 28.12 -5.76 2.02
CA THR A 216 29.51 -6.22 2.11
C THR A 216 30.36 -5.26 2.95
N ASP A 217 30.15 -3.94 2.83
CA ASP A 217 30.81 -2.94 3.68
C ASP A 217 30.35 -3.05 5.13
N GLN A 218 29.05 -3.26 5.38
CA GLN A 218 28.55 -3.53 6.74
C GLN A 218 29.16 -4.80 7.35
N GLN A 219 29.42 -5.83 6.54
CA GLN A 219 30.13 -7.06 6.95
C GLN A 219 31.62 -6.82 7.21
N ASN A 220 32.28 -5.94 6.46
CA ASN A 220 33.67 -5.55 6.69
C ASN A 220 33.85 -4.64 7.91
N GLU A 221 32.89 -3.76 8.21
CA GLU A 221 32.85 -3.00 9.47
C GLU A 221 32.66 -3.93 10.68
N THR A 222 31.86 -5.00 10.55
CA THR A 222 31.77 -6.05 11.58
C THR A 222 33.05 -6.88 11.70
N ALA A 223 33.79 -7.07 10.60
CA ALA A 223 35.08 -7.75 10.62
C ALA A 223 36.20 -6.90 11.26
N MET A 224 36.19 -5.57 11.11
CA MET A 224 37.18 -4.68 11.74
C MET A 224 37.03 -4.63 13.28
N ASP A 225 35.82 -4.74 13.84
CA ASP A 225 35.61 -4.83 15.30
C ASP A 225 36.06 -6.20 15.87
N SER A 226 36.07 -7.25 15.03
CA SER A 226 36.54 -8.59 15.39
C SER A 226 38.07 -8.79 15.35
N SER A 227 38.83 -7.74 15.04
CA SER A 227 40.30 -7.81 14.88
C SER A 227 41.11 -7.45 16.13
N ARG A 228 40.47 -7.29 17.29
CA ARG A 228 41.15 -7.43 18.60
C ARG A 228 41.00 -8.87 19.08
N PRO A 229 42.07 -9.55 19.51
CA PRO A 229 42.00 -10.94 19.94
C PRO A 229 41.13 -11.05 21.21
N SER A 230 39.86 -11.40 21.04
CA SER A 230 38.99 -11.90 22.10
C SER A 230 39.07 -13.41 22.05
N GLU A 231 39.66 -14.02 23.06
CA GLU A 231 39.57 -15.46 23.30
C GLU A 231 38.08 -15.85 23.30
N LYS A 232 37.71 -16.82 22.45
CA LYS A 232 36.34 -17.33 22.37
C LYS A 232 36.15 -18.35 23.50
N THR A 233 35.07 -18.23 24.27
CA THR A 233 34.66 -19.24 25.25
C THR A 233 33.88 -20.38 24.56
N ASP A 234 33.68 -21.50 25.25
CA ASP A 234 33.05 -22.74 24.73
C ASP A 234 31.67 -22.57 24.08
N PHE A 235 30.99 -21.43 24.31
CA PHE A 235 29.68 -21.10 23.74
C PHE A 235 29.73 -20.15 22.53
N GLY A 236 30.92 -19.84 22.01
CA GLY A 236 31.09 -18.95 20.86
C GLY A 236 30.72 -17.48 21.13
N LEU A 237 30.55 -17.13 22.41
CA LEU A 237 30.36 -15.76 22.87
C LEU A 237 31.70 -15.03 22.95
N THR A 238 31.69 -13.76 22.55
CA THR A 238 32.82 -12.84 22.74
C THR A 238 32.84 -12.33 24.18
N ASN A 239 33.98 -11.84 24.65
CA ASN A 239 34.08 -11.25 25.99
C ASN A 239 33.06 -10.12 26.22
N ARG A 240 32.78 -9.35 25.17
CA ARG A 240 31.81 -8.27 25.22
C ARG A 240 30.37 -8.76 25.33
N GLU A 241 30.05 -9.86 24.67
CA GLU A 241 28.74 -10.51 24.78
C GLU A 241 28.55 -11.14 26.17
N ILE A 242 29.61 -11.67 26.79
CA ILE A 242 29.57 -12.18 28.17
C ILE A 242 29.32 -11.05 29.16
N GLU A 243 30.00 -9.91 29.03
CA GLU A 243 29.76 -8.72 29.86
C GLU A 243 28.30 -8.26 29.77
N VAL A 244 27.75 -8.18 28.56
CA VAL A 244 26.33 -7.85 28.34
C VAL A 244 25.41 -8.91 28.95
N LEU A 245 25.72 -10.19 28.80
CA LEU A 245 24.94 -11.30 29.34
C LEU A 245 24.92 -11.32 30.87
N LYS A 246 26.03 -10.99 31.53
CA LYS A 246 26.10 -10.82 33.00
C LYS A 246 25.13 -9.76 33.49
N LEU A 247 25.16 -8.58 32.87
CA LEU A 247 24.28 -7.48 33.25
C LEU A 247 22.79 -7.79 32.97
N ILE A 248 22.51 -8.59 31.94
CA ILE A 248 21.15 -9.07 31.67
C ILE A 248 20.68 -10.02 32.78
N ALA A 249 21.53 -10.94 33.23
CA ALA A 249 21.22 -11.87 34.31
C ALA A 249 21.04 -11.16 35.66
N GLU A 250 21.77 -10.08 35.89
CA GLU A 250 21.61 -9.18 37.05
C GLU A 250 20.34 -8.30 36.96
N GLY A 251 19.66 -8.28 35.81
CA GLY A 251 18.35 -7.66 35.63
C GLY A 251 18.36 -6.24 35.07
N TYR A 252 19.52 -5.71 34.69
CA TYR A 252 19.66 -4.35 34.16
C TYR A 252 18.89 -4.13 32.85
N THR A 253 18.43 -2.90 32.66
CA THR A 253 17.78 -2.44 31.44
C THR A 253 18.81 -2.04 30.37
N ASN A 254 18.40 -2.03 29.11
CA ASN A 254 19.30 -1.68 28.00
C ASN A 254 19.94 -0.28 28.17
N ASN A 255 19.23 0.66 28.79
CA ASN A 255 19.76 2.00 29.05
C ASN A 255 20.80 1.99 30.17
N GLU A 256 20.61 1.19 31.22
CA GLU A 256 21.60 1.03 32.29
C GLU A 256 22.85 0.32 31.78
N ILE A 257 22.68 -0.75 31.01
CA ILE A 257 23.77 -1.47 30.36
C ILE A 257 24.55 -0.53 29.43
N SER A 258 23.85 0.31 28.67
CA SER A 258 24.47 1.29 27.78
C SER A 258 25.36 2.28 28.54
N GLY A 259 24.90 2.73 29.72
CA GLY A 259 25.65 3.64 30.58
C GLY A 259 26.85 2.97 31.25
N MET A 260 26.71 1.72 31.70
CA MET A 260 27.79 0.97 32.36
C MET A 260 28.89 0.56 31.38
N LEU A 261 28.52 0.25 30.15
CA LEU A 261 29.42 -0.24 29.12
C LEU A 261 29.90 0.86 28.16
N PHE A 262 29.46 2.11 28.33
CA PHE A 262 29.78 3.26 27.46
C PHE A 262 29.50 3.01 25.96
N ILE A 263 28.36 2.38 25.66
CA ILE A 263 27.91 2.08 24.29
C ILE A 263 26.49 2.59 24.08
N SER A 264 26.02 2.68 22.83
CA SER A 264 24.65 3.13 22.58
C SER A 264 23.61 2.06 22.97
N PRO A 265 22.37 2.45 23.37
CA PRO A 265 21.29 1.49 23.59
C PRO A 265 20.96 0.62 22.35
N HIS A 266 21.22 1.16 21.16
CA HIS A 266 21.11 0.42 19.90
C HIS A 266 22.17 -0.69 19.82
N THR A 267 23.41 -0.39 20.18
CA THR A 267 24.51 -1.37 20.24
C THR A 267 24.22 -2.48 21.26
N VAL A 268 23.63 -2.14 22.42
CA VAL A 268 23.18 -3.15 23.40
C VAL A 268 22.15 -4.11 22.80
N LYS A 269 21.15 -3.58 22.07
CA LYS A 269 20.15 -4.41 21.38
C LYS A 269 20.79 -5.34 20.34
N SER A 270 21.78 -4.85 19.58
CA SER A 270 22.52 -5.67 18.64
C SER A 270 23.25 -6.82 19.35
N HIS A 271 23.98 -6.54 20.43
CA HIS A 271 24.63 -7.59 21.23
C HIS A 271 23.63 -8.63 21.77
N MET A 272 22.47 -8.20 22.25
CA MET A 272 21.41 -9.12 22.72
C MET A 272 20.93 -10.06 21.61
N ILE A 273 20.70 -9.55 20.39
CA ILE A 273 20.29 -10.38 19.25
C ILE A 273 21.36 -11.45 18.96
N HIS A 274 22.64 -11.09 18.99
CA HIS A 274 23.73 -12.03 18.78
C HIS A 274 23.83 -13.08 19.90
N ILE A 275 23.71 -12.66 21.16
CA ILE A 275 23.67 -13.57 22.32
C ILE A 275 22.51 -14.56 22.19
N PHE A 276 21.32 -14.07 21.87
CA PHE A 276 20.12 -14.90 21.73
C PHE A 276 20.26 -15.92 20.61
N ASN A 277 20.79 -15.50 19.47
CA ASN A 277 21.04 -16.39 18.34
C ASN A 277 22.10 -17.46 18.67
N LYS A 278 23.15 -17.10 19.42
CA LYS A 278 24.23 -18.03 19.81
C LYS A 278 23.80 -19.01 20.90
N LEU A 279 22.96 -18.57 21.83
CA LEU A 279 22.41 -19.41 22.89
C LEU A 279 21.13 -20.16 22.47
N GLY A 280 20.58 -19.87 21.30
CA GLY A 280 19.36 -20.51 20.78
C GLY A 280 18.08 -20.14 21.55
N VAL A 281 18.05 -18.95 22.16
CA VAL A 281 16.94 -18.47 23.01
C VAL A 281 16.24 -17.28 22.38
N ASN A 282 14.99 -17.01 22.79
CA ASN A 282 14.18 -15.94 22.19
C ASN A 282 13.87 -14.79 23.15
N ASP A 283 14.21 -14.92 24.44
CA ASP A 283 13.96 -13.87 25.40
C ASP A 283 15.10 -13.72 26.44
N ARG A 284 15.15 -12.53 27.04
CA ARG A 284 16.17 -12.14 28.03
C ARG A 284 16.20 -13.04 29.26
N THR A 285 15.05 -13.59 29.65
CA THR A 285 14.91 -14.41 30.85
C THR A 285 15.46 -15.81 30.58
N GLN A 286 15.14 -16.38 29.41
CA GLN A 286 15.72 -17.64 28.92
C GLN A 286 17.24 -17.53 28.79
N ALA A 287 17.73 -16.41 28.24
CA ALA A 287 19.17 -16.17 28.14
C ALA A 287 19.85 -16.14 29.51
N ALA A 288 19.28 -15.43 30.49
CA ALA A 288 19.81 -15.36 31.86
C ALA A 288 19.81 -16.74 32.54
N VAL A 289 18.70 -17.47 32.47
CA VAL A 289 18.57 -18.80 33.09
C VAL A 289 19.56 -19.79 32.48
N LEU A 290 19.68 -19.81 31.15
CA LEU A 290 20.58 -20.70 30.44
C LEU A 290 22.05 -20.38 30.76
N ALA A 291 22.39 -19.09 30.85
CA ALA A 291 23.74 -18.64 31.19
C ALA A 291 24.17 -19.10 32.59
N THR A 292 23.29 -19.01 33.59
CA THR A 292 23.56 -19.50 34.95
C THR A 292 23.59 -21.04 35.01
N GLN A 293 22.71 -21.73 34.29
CA GLN A 293 22.64 -23.21 34.32
C GLN A 293 23.83 -23.90 33.66
N ASN A 294 24.44 -23.26 32.66
CA ASN A 294 25.59 -23.80 31.92
C ASN A 294 26.92 -23.17 32.37
N GLU A 295 26.93 -22.48 33.52
CA GLU A 295 28.12 -21.83 34.11
C GLU A 295 28.86 -20.89 33.13
N ILE A 296 28.10 -20.24 32.24
CA ILE A 296 28.62 -19.25 31.28
C ILE A 296 29.01 -17.96 32.02
N ILE A 297 28.28 -17.66 33.10
CA ILE A 297 28.43 -16.48 33.96
C ILE A 297 28.27 -16.84 35.43
#